data_AF-A0A6A4RKN2-F1
#
_entry.id   AF-A0A6A4RKN2-F1
#
_cell.length_a   1.000
_cell.length_b   1.000
_cell.length_c   1.000
_cell.angle_alpha   90.00
_cell.angle_beta   90.00
_cell.angle_gamma   90.00
#
_symmetry.space_group_name_H-M   'P 1'
#
loop_
_entity.id
_entity.type
_entity.pdbx_description
1 polymer ?
#
loop_
_entity_poly.entity_id
_entity_poly.type
_entity_poly.pdbx_seq_one_letter_code
_entity_poly.pdbx_strand_id
1 'polypeptide(L)'
;MALRSARERIIQTLTFELIGVALVSPLYVGLVGAPVADSILLITLLSVVILVWSPLHNVVFDFCELRFANRLASDRPHRVRVFHALSHEITAVMITFPLMIVVGGHSLMQALSLNVGLTLFYSGYAYVFHPAYDKLRPVRCPVGAKIAPGSPQEPRISGG
;
A
#
# COMPACT_ATOMS: atom_id res chain seq x y z
N MET A 1 -6.03 18.56 -6.32
CA MET A 1 -5.04 17.45 -6.38
C MET A 1 -5.28 16.67 -7.65
N ALA A 2 -4.29 16.55 -8.54
CA ALA A 2 -4.41 15.65 -9.68
C ALA A 2 -4.32 14.21 -9.19
N LEU A 3 -5.37 13.41 -9.43
CA LEU A 3 -5.39 12.00 -9.08
C LEU A 3 -4.76 11.20 -10.21
N ARG A 4 -3.88 10.28 -9.86
CA ARG A 4 -3.31 9.30 -10.78
C ARG A 4 -4.42 8.46 -11.40
N SER A 5 -4.40 8.30 -12.72
CA SER A 5 -5.43 7.57 -13.46
C SER A 5 -5.47 6.09 -13.06
N ALA A 6 -6.62 5.44 -13.22
CA ALA A 6 -6.79 4.02 -12.88
C ALA A 6 -5.77 3.13 -13.61
N ARG A 7 -5.52 3.41 -14.91
CA ARG A 7 -4.50 2.71 -15.71
C ARG A 7 -3.11 2.82 -15.09
N GLU A 8 -2.73 4.02 -14.69
CA GLU A 8 -1.40 4.29 -14.15
C GLU A 8 -1.23 3.64 -12.77
N ARG A 9 -2.29 3.59 -11.95
CA ARG A 9 -2.30 2.82 -10.69
C ARG A 9 -2.07 1.32 -10.95
N ILE A 10 -2.74 0.73 -11.93
CA ILE A 10 -2.55 -0.68 -12.29
C ILE A 10 -1.10 -0.95 -12.72
N ILE A 11 -0.52 -0.11 -13.57
CA ILE A 11 0.88 -0.26 -13.99
C ILE A 11 1.81 -0.16 -12.79
N GLN A 12 1.55 0.77 -11.86
CA GLN A 12 2.34 0.89 -10.62
C GLN A 12 2.34 -0.40 -9.82
N THR A 13 1.14 -0.90 -9.56
CA THR A 13 0.91 -2.09 -8.74
C THR A 13 1.55 -3.30 -9.39
N LEU A 14 1.33 -3.54 -10.68
CA LEU A 14 1.94 -4.67 -11.38
C LEU A 14 3.47 -4.59 -11.40
N THR A 15 4.03 -3.38 -11.60
CA THR A 15 5.49 -3.19 -11.57
C THR A 15 6.05 -3.44 -10.18
N PHE A 16 5.35 -2.97 -9.14
CA PHE A 16 5.73 -3.17 -7.74
C PHE A 16 5.78 -4.66 -7.39
N GLU A 17 4.72 -5.39 -7.74
CA GLU A 17 4.57 -6.82 -7.48
C GLU A 17 5.63 -7.64 -8.21
N LEU A 18 5.80 -7.42 -9.52
CA LEU A 18 6.74 -8.20 -10.33
C LEU A 18 8.19 -8.04 -9.84
N ILE A 19 8.59 -6.80 -9.54
CA ILE A 19 9.93 -6.54 -8.99
C ILE A 19 10.05 -7.11 -7.57
N GLY A 20 9.01 -6.96 -6.75
CA GLY A 20 8.97 -7.50 -5.39
C GLY A 20 9.20 -9.02 -5.38
N VAL A 21 8.42 -9.76 -6.17
CA VAL A 21 8.58 -11.21 -6.31
C VAL A 21 9.97 -11.56 -6.84
N ALA A 22 10.44 -10.87 -7.89
CA ALA A 22 11.76 -11.14 -8.48
C ALA A 22 12.92 -10.92 -7.49
N LEU A 23 12.78 -10.00 -6.53
CA LEU A 23 13.78 -9.76 -5.48
C LEU A 23 13.66 -10.74 -4.31
N VAL A 24 12.43 -11.03 -3.88
CA VAL A 24 12.17 -11.82 -2.68
C VAL A 24 12.33 -13.31 -2.91
N SER A 25 11.92 -13.83 -4.08
CA SER A 25 12.06 -15.25 -4.39
C SER A 25 13.50 -15.78 -4.27
N PRO A 26 14.55 -15.17 -4.85
CA PRO A 26 15.91 -15.67 -4.68
C PRO A 26 16.43 -15.51 -3.24
N LEU A 27 16.03 -14.44 -2.54
CA LEU A 27 16.38 -14.26 -1.12
C LEU A 27 15.78 -15.39 -0.28
N TYR A 28 14.51 -15.72 -0.52
CA TYR A 28 13.81 -16.79 0.17
C TYR A 28 14.45 -18.16 -0.12
N VAL A 29 14.80 -18.46 -1.38
CA VAL A 29 15.56 -19.67 -1.75
C VAL A 29 16.87 -19.75 -0.97
N GLY A 30 17.62 -18.66 -0.89
CA GLY A 30 18.90 -18.62 -0.17
C GLY A 30 18.77 -18.80 1.35
N LEU A 31 17.68 -18.36 1.95
CA LEU A 31 17.43 -18.47 3.38
C LEU A 31 16.84 -19.82 3.80
N VAL A 32 15.95 -20.37 2.98
CA VAL A 32 15.17 -21.57 3.31
C VAL A 32 15.74 -22.83 2.67
N GLY A 33 16.44 -22.70 1.54
CA GLY A 33 16.90 -23.85 0.75
C GLY A 33 15.79 -24.57 -0.02
N ALA A 34 14.65 -23.92 -0.22
CA ALA A 34 13.51 -24.48 -0.94
C ALA A 34 13.74 -24.49 -2.47
N PRO A 35 13.08 -25.39 -3.23
CA PRO A 35 13.10 -25.34 -4.68
C PRO A 35 12.66 -23.98 -5.22
N VAL A 36 13.30 -23.53 -6.32
CA VAL A 36 13.05 -22.20 -6.90
C VAL A 36 11.59 -22.04 -7.33
N ALA A 37 11.01 -23.06 -7.95
CA ALA A 37 9.61 -23.03 -8.41
C ALA A 37 8.63 -22.85 -7.24
N ASP A 38 8.80 -23.63 -6.16
CA ASP A 38 7.94 -23.56 -4.97
C ASP A 38 8.10 -22.21 -4.25
N SER A 39 9.31 -21.67 -4.23
CA SER A 39 9.61 -20.35 -3.66
C SER A 39 8.92 -19.23 -4.44
N ILE A 40 8.99 -19.26 -5.77
CA ILE A 40 8.28 -18.28 -6.62
C ILE A 40 6.78 -18.40 -6.41
N LEU A 41 6.24 -19.62 -6.39
CA LEU A 41 4.82 -19.87 -6.17
C LEU A 41 4.36 -19.30 -4.83
N LEU A 42 5.04 -19.66 -3.72
CA LEU A 42 4.67 -19.20 -2.39
C LEU A 42 4.75 -17.68 -2.28
N ILE A 43 5.85 -17.06 -2.71
CA ILE A 43 6.03 -15.61 -2.63
C ILE A 43 4.99 -14.88 -3.47
N THR A 44 4.65 -15.39 -4.66
CA THR A 44 3.59 -14.81 -5.50
C THR A 44 2.22 -14.94 -4.85
N LEU A 45 1.90 -16.10 -4.26
CA LEU A 45 0.63 -16.28 -3.54
C LEU A 45 0.51 -15.31 -2.36
N LEU A 46 1.57 -15.18 -1.56
CA LEU A 46 1.62 -14.25 -0.44
C LEU A 46 1.47 -12.80 -0.91
N SER A 47 2.15 -12.41 -1.99
CA SER A 47 2.09 -11.04 -2.50
C SER A 47 0.67 -10.70 -3.00
N VAL A 48 0.03 -11.60 -3.74
CA VAL A 48 -1.36 -11.43 -4.21
C VAL A 48 -2.33 -11.31 -3.02
N VAL A 49 -2.19 -12.16 -2.01
CA VAL A 49 -3.03 -12.12 -0.81
C VAL A 49 -2.88 -10.78 -0.08
N ILE A 50 -1.65 -10.31 0.12
CA ILE A 50 -1.38 -9.02 0.78
C ILE A 50 -1.84 -7.83 -0.06
N LEU A 51 -1.68 -7.91 -1.39
CA LEU A 51 -2.13 -6.89 -2.33
C LEU A 51 -3.65 -6.69 -2.27
N VAL A 52 -4.41 -7.78 -2.11
CA VAL A 52 -5.87 -7.74 -1.94
C VAL A 52 -6.24 -7.31 -0.52
N TRP A 53 -5.55 -7.85 0.49
CA TRP A 53 -5.88 -7.60 1.89
C TRP A 53 -5.64 -6.15 2.31
N SER A 54 -4.54 -5.53 1.85
CA SER A 54 -4.15 -4.18 2.27
C SER A 54 -5.21 -3.11 2.01
N PRO A 55 -5.75 -2.94 0.78
CA PRO A 55 -6.84 -1.99 0.55
C PRO A 55 -8.14 -2.40 1.24
N LEU A 56 -8.41 -3.71 1.38
CA LEU A 56 -9.61 -4.19 2.07
C LEU A 56 -9.58 -3.81 3.56
N HIS A 57 -8.45 -4.02 4.24
CA HIS A 57 -8.26 -3.62 5.63
C HIS A 57 -8.42 -2.11 5.80
N ASN A 58 -7.82 -1.30 4.91
CA ASN A 58 -7.98 0.15 4.94
C ASN A 58 -9.47 0.56 4.86
N VAL A 59 -10.23 -0.03 3.93
CA VAL A 59 -11.67 0.26 3.76
C VAL A 59 -12.47 -0.15 4.99
N VAL A 60 -12.23 -1.36 5.52
CA VAL A 60 -12.91 -1.85 6.72
C VAL A 60 -12.65 -0.94 7.92
N PHE A 61 -11.39 -0.52 8.10
CA PHE A 61 -11.04 0.34 9.21
C PHE A 61 -11.61 1.75 9.07
N ASP A 62 -11.56 2.33 7.87
CA ASP A 62 -12.14 3.64 7.57
C ASP A 62 -13.66 3.63 7.79
N PHE A 63 -14.35 2.54 7.40
CA PHE A 63 -15.78 2.37 7.69
C PHE A 63 -16.07 2.30 9.20
N CYS A 64 -15.27 1.55 9.96
CA CYS A 64 -15.40 1.48 11.41
C CYS A 64 -15.18 2.85 12.07
N GLU A 65 -14.19 3.62 11.64
CA GLU A 65 -13.96 4.96 12.18
C GLU A 65 -15.08 5.94 11.85
N LEU A 66 -15.60 5.90 10.63
CA LEU A 66 -16.76 6.69 10.25
C LEU A 66 -17.99 6.30 11.08
N ARG A 67 -18.23 4.99 11.27
CA ARG A 67 -19.43 4.50 11.95
C ARG A 67 -19.41 4.70 13.46
N PHE A 68 -18.26 4.54 14.11
CA PHE A 68 -18.15 4.53 15.58
C PHE A 68 -17.56 5.80 16.16
N ALA A 69 -16.74 6.53 15.38
CA ALA A 69 -16.07 7.74 15.84
C ALA A 69 -16.45 8.99 15.03
N ASN A 70 -17.32 8.85 14.01
CA ASN A 70 -17.72 9.92 13.08
C ASN A 70 -16.51 10.72 12.55
N ARG A 71 -15.42 10.00 12.27
CA ARG A 71 -14.12 10.58 11.93
C ARG A 71 -13.67 10.10 10.55
N LEU A 72 -13.17 11.03 9.75
CA LEU A 72 -12.53 10.74 8.46
C LEU A 72 -11.10 10.26 8.66
N ALA A 73 -10.59 9.43 7.74
CA ALA A 73 -9.22 8.91 7.79
C ALA A 73 -8.15 10.03 7.88
N SER A 74 -8.41 11.19 7.27
CA SER A 74 -7.54 12.37 7.30
C SER A 74 -7.33 12.91 8.73
N ASP A 75 -8.36 12.83 9.57
CA ASP A 75 -8.35 13.40 10.93
C ASP A 75 -7.90 12.38 11.98
N ARG A 76 -7.40 11.21 11.55
CA ARG A 76 -7.00 10.10 12.43
C ARG A 76 -5.88 10.51 13.39
N PRO A 77 -6.09 10.45 14.72
CA PRO A 77 -5.08 10.80 15.72
C PRO A 77 -3.96 9.75 15.75
N HIS A 78 -2.76 10.14 16.21
CA HIS A 78 -1.57 9.28 16.17
C HIS A 78 -1.77 7.90 16.82
N ARG A 79 -2.43 7.85 17.98
CA ARG A 79 -2.73 6.58 18.69
C ARG A 79 -3.54 5.61 17.83
N VAL A 80 -4.49 6.13 17.04
CA VAL A 80 -5.33 5.31 16.15
C VAL A 80 -4.56 4.91 14.90
N ARG A 81 -3.59 5.71 14.43
CA ARG A 81 -2.68 5.31 13.35
C ARG A 81 -1.82 4.12 13.75
N VAL A 82 -1.30 4.11 14.98
CA VAL A 82 -0.55 2.98 15.53
C VAL A 82 -1.46 1.75 15.64
N PHE A 83 -2.67 1.90 16.18
CA PHE A 83 -3.62 0.78 16.26
C PHE A 83 -4.00 0.24 14.88
N HIS A 84 -4.25 1.11 13.90
CA HIS A 84 -4.49 0.73 12.52
C HIS A 84 -3.33 -0.10 11.97
N ALA A 85 -2.10 0.40 12.07
CA ALA A 85 -0.90 -0.30 11.59
C ALA A 85 -0.71 -1.66 12.28
N LEU A 86 -0.85 -1.73 13.60
CA LEU A 86 -0.76 -3.00 14.34
C LEU A 86 -1.88 -3.97 13.94
N SER A 87 -3.10 -3.50 13.76
CA SER A 87 -4.22 -4.35 13.33
C SER A 87 -4.02 -4.88 11.90
N HIS A 88 -3.47 -4.07 11.01
CA HIS A 88 -3.11 -4.49 9.65
C HIS A 88 -2.08 -5.60 9.71
N GLU A 89 -0.99 -5.40 10.46
CA GLU A 89 0.08 -6.38 10.57
C GLU A 89 -0.39 -7.70 11.19
N ILE A 90 -1.14 -7.64 12.30
CA ILE A 90 -1.67 -8.83 12.97
C ILE A 90 -2.58 -9.63 12.02
N THR A 91 -3.48 -8.95 11.32
CA THR A 91 -4.40 -9.64 10.39
C THR A 91 -3.69 -10.15 9.14
N ALA A 92 -2.70 -9.40 8.63
CA ALA A 92 -1.85 -9.84 7.53
C ALA A 92 -1.10 -11.12 7.89
N VAL A 93 -0.49 -11.20 9.09
CA VAL A 93 0.11 -12.43 9.61
C VAL A 93 -0.93 -13.54 9.67
N MET A 94 -2.09 -13.32 10.30
CA MET A 94 -3.12 -14.36 10.43
C MET A 94 -3.59 -14.96 9.09
N ILE A 95 -3.60 -14.17 8.00
CA ILE A 95 -4.02 -14.63 6.68
C ILE A 95 -2.88 -15.31 5.91
N THR A 96 -1.66 -14.79 6.03
CA THR A 96 -0.49 -15.32 5.30
C THR A 96 0.14 -16.53 6.00
N PHE A 97 -0.03 -16.65 7.30
CA PHE A 97 0.56 -17.69 8.12
C PHE A 97 0.13 -19.11 7.73
N PRO A 98 -1.17 -19.41 7.46
CA PRO A 98 -1.59 -20.70 6.96
C PRO A 98 -0.95 -21.06 5.62
N LEU A 99 -0.76 -20.09 4.72
CA LEU A 99 -0.10 -20.32 3.43
C LEU A 99 1.37 -20.72 3.64
N MET A 100 2.08 -20.02 4.54
CA MET A 100 3.48 -20.35 4.85
C MET A 100 3.65 -21.75 5.44
N ILE A 101 2.69 -22.23 6.24
CA ILE A 101 2.74 -23.58 6.82
C ILE A 101 2.32 -24.63 5.79
N VAL A 102 1.17 -24.46 5.14
CA VAL A 102 0.56 -25.49 4.29
C VAL A 102 1.26 -25.59 2.94
N VAL A 103 1.57 -24.45 2.31
CA VAL A 103 2.22 -24.39 1.00
C VAL A 103 3.74 -24.36 1.15
N GLY A 104 4.25 -23.55 2.09
CA GLY A 104 5.69 -23.43 2.32
C GLY A 104 6.31 -24.54 3.18
N GLY A 105 5.50 -25.38 3.83
CA GLY A 105 5.99 -26.46 4.69
C GLY A 105 6.74 -25.97 5.94
N HIS A 106 6.56 -24.71 6.35
CA HIS A 106 7.32 -24.13 7.45
C HIS A 106 6.79 -24.54 8.83
N SER A 107 7.71 -24.64 9.79
CA SER A 107 7.34 -24.68 11.20
C SER A 107 6.74 -23.34 11.65
N LEU A 108 6.00 -23.37 12.76
CA LEU A 108 5.35 -22.17 13.34
C LEU A 108 6.34 -21.02 13.55
N MET A 109 7.51 -21.30 14.13
CA MET A 109 8.54 -20.29 14.40
C MET A 109 9.20 -19.77 13.12
N GLN A 110 9.43 -20.65 12.15
CA GLN A 110 10.02 -20.27 10.87
C GLN A 110 9.07 -19.39 10.06
N ALA A 111 7.78 -19.77 9.97
CA ALA A 111 6.75 -18.97 9.32
C ALA A 111 6.65 -17.57 9.95
N LEU A 112 6.66 -17.47 11.28
CA LEU A 112 6.61 -16.19 11.98
C LEU A 112 7.84 -15.32 11.67
N SER A 113 9.03 -15.92 11.71
CA SER A 113 10.29 -15.22 11.42
C SER A 113 10.34 -14.71 9.98
N LEU A 114 9.90 -15.54 9.03
CA LEU A 114 9.79 -15.18 7.63
C LEU A 114 8.76 -14.08 7.40
N ASN A 115 7.64 -14.10 8.11
CA ASN A 115 6.62 -13.06 8.03
C ASN A 115 7.18 -11.69 8.44
N VAL A 116 7.83 -11.62 9.62
CA VAL A 116 8.48 -10.39 10.09
C VAL A 116 9.54 -9.91 9.10
N GLY A 117 10.39 -10.82 8.60
CA GLY A 117 11.42 -10.50 7.61
C GLY A 117 10.83 -9.95 6.31
N LEU A 118 9.77 -10.58 5.80
CA LEU A 118 9.06 -10.16 4.59
C LEU A 118 8.39 -8.80 4.77
N THR A 119 7.68 -8.58 5.88
CA THR A 119 7.06 -7.28 6.18
C THR A 119 8.10 -6.17 6.20
N LEU A 120 9.22 -6.37 6.91
CA LEU A 120 10.27 -5.36 7.00
C LEU A 120 10.91 -5.10 5.63
N PHE A 121 11.17 -6.16 4.86
CA PHE A 121 11.70 -6.04 3.50
C PHE A 121 10.75 -5.27 2.59
N TYR A 122 9.47 -5.67 2.51
CA TYR A 122 8.47 -5.00 1.67
C TYR A 122 8.21 -3.56 2.11
N SER A 123 8.27 -3.27 3.42
CA SER A 123 8.15 -1.90 3.93
C SER A 123 9.30 -1.01 3.45
N GLY A 124 10.53 -1.50 3.57
CA GLY A 124 11.72 -0.79 3.05
C GLY A 124 11.70 -0.66 1.53
N TYR A 125 11.33 -1.74 0.83
CA TYR A 125 11.17 -1.75 -0.62
C TYR A 125 10.12 -0.73 -1.08
N ALA A 126 8.94 -0.70 -0.46
CA ALA A 126 7.88 0.26 -0.76
C ALA A 126 8.32 1.71 -0.51
N TYR A 127 9.10 1.96 0.55
CA TYR A 127 9.64 3.28 0.84
C TYR A 127 10.60 3.78 -0.24
N VAL A 128 11.35 2.89 -0.89
CA VAL A 128 12.25 3.23 -2.01
C VAL A 128 11.50 3.29 -3.34
N PHE A 129 10.63 2.31 -3.59
CA PHE A 129 9.93 2.14 -4.86
C PHE A 129 8.97 3.30 -5.15
N HIS A 130 8.10 3.69 -4.21
CA HIS A 130 7.09 4.70 -4.50
C HIS A 130 7.70 6.05 -4.91
N PRO A 131 8.68 6.62 -4.18
CA PRO A 131 9.34 7.86 -4.61
C PRO A 131 10.11 7.70 -5.91
N ALA A 132 10.75 6.56 -6.16
CA ALA A 132 11.47 6.31 -7.41
C ALA A 132 10.50 6.25 -8.60
N TYR A 133 9.37 5.55 -8.44
CA TYR A 133 8.33 5.45 -9.46
C TYR A 133 7.74 6.82 -9.79
N ASP A 134 7.42 7.63 -8.77
CA ASP A 134 6.82 8.95 -8.96
C ASP A 134 7.76 9.91 -9.72
N LYS A 135 9.09 9.77 -9.56
CA LYS A 135 10.08 10.51 -10.35
C LYS A 135 10.11 10.06 -11.81
N LEU A 136 9.95 8.76 -12.08
CA LEU A 136 9.95 8.18 -13.44
C LEU A 136 8.63 8.43 -14.20
N ARG A 137 7.52 8.58 -13.45
CA ARG A 137 6.16 8.75 -13.97
C ARG A 137 5.44 9.87 -13.18
N PRO A 138 5.86 11.13 -13.36
CA PRO A 138 5.28 12.24 -12.61
C PRO A 138 3.78 12.39 -12.93
N VAL A 139 2.97 12.54 -11.87
CA VAL A 139 1.56 12.88 -12.00
C VAL A 139 1.47 14.28 -12.59
N ARG A 140 1.10 14.37 -13.87
CA ARG A 140 0.91 15.65 -14.54
C ARG A 140 -0.31 16.33 -13.92
N CYS A 141 -0.07 17.38 -13.15
CA CYS A 141 -1.12 18.34 -12.84
C CYS A 141 -1.46 19.06 -14.16
N PRO A 142 -2.73 19.24 -14.53
CA PRO A 142 -3.05 20.09 -15.66
C PRO A 142 -2.60 21.52 -15.32
N VAL A 143 -1.44 21.91 -15.85
CA VAL A 143 -0.96 23.30 -15.82
C VAL A 143 -1.85 24.05 -16.80
N GLY A 144 -2.85 24.77 -16.28
CA GLY A 144 -3.77 25.51 -17.15
C GLY A 144 -5.10 25.96 -16.58
N ALA A 145 -5.24 26.19 -15.27
CA ALA A 145 -6.27 27.12 -14.80
C ALA A 145 -5.63 28.51 -14.78
N LYS A 146 -5.70 29.23 -15.91
CA LYS A 146 -5.46 30.68 -15.92
C LYS A 146 -6.33 31.27 -14.80
N ILE A 147 -5.71 31.77 -13.74
CA ILE A 147 -6.39 32.73 -12.86
C ILE A 147 -6.65 33.93 -13.76
N ALA A 148 -7.90 34.12 -14.19
CA ALA A 148 -8.29 35.34 -14.88
C ALA A 148 -7.96 36.51 -13.93
N PRO A 149 -7.19 37.52 -14.36
CA PRO A 149 -6.94 38.69 -13.54
C PRO A 149 -8.28 39.39 -13.26
N GLY A 150 -8.47 39.75 -11.99
CA GLY A 150 -9.75 40.20 -11.47
C GLY A 150 -10.38 41.36 -12.22
N SER A 151 -11.70 41.33 -12.33
CA SER A 151 -12.50 42.53 -12.53
C SER A 151 -12.68 43.22 -11.17
N PRO A 152 -12.25 44.48 -10.99
CA PRO A 152 -12.68 45.28 -9.84
C PRO A 152 -14.20 45.47 -9.95
N GLN A 153 -14.97 44.95 -9.00
CA GLN A 153 -16.33 45.44 -8.80
C GLN A 153 -16.23 46.82 -8.17
N GLU A 154 -16.43 47.86 -8.99
CA GLU A 154 -16.70 49.22 -8.50
C GLU A 154 -17.88 49.19 -7.53
N PRO A 155 -17.81 49.89 -6.38
CA PRO A 155 -19.00 50.16 -5.60
C PRO A 155 -19.86 51.17 -6.36
N ARG A 156 -20.98 50.70 -6.90
CA ARG A 156 -22.01 51.56 -7.49
C ARG A 156 -22.67 52.37 -6.36
N ILE A 157 -22.15 53.57 -6.12
CA ILE A 157 -22.78 54.58 -5.29
C ILE A 157 -24.02 55.06 -6.05
N SER A 158 -25.21 54.67 -5.61
CA SER A 158 -26.45 55.31 -6.05
C SER A 158 -26.91 56.22 -4.91
N GLY A 159 -26.67 57.52 -5.08
CA GLY A 159 -27.44 58.55 -4.41
C GLY A 159 -28.84 58.66 -5.03
N GLY A 160 -29.79 59.14 -4.23
CA GLY A 160 -31.19 59.35 -4.60
C GLY A 160 -32.09 59.15 -3.41
#